data_AF-A0A1L9BGQ7-F1
#
_entry.id   AF-A0A1L9BGQ7-F1
#
_cell.length_a   1.000
_cell.length_b   1.000
_cell.length_c   1.000
_cell.angle_alpha   90.00
_cell.angle_beta   90.00
_cell.angle_gamma   90.00
#
_symmetry.space_group_name_H-M   'P 1'
#
loop_
_entity.id
_entity.type
_entity.pdbx_description
1 polymer ?
#
loop_
_entity_poly.entity_id
_entity_poly.type
_entity_poly.pdbx_seq_one_letter_code
_entity_poly.pdbx_strand_id
1 'polypeptide(L)'
;MGPGNGVQGDPEGSVHHICTNKNEISEASGGPWTPQFEKFFKLANMDLDDPANLIRIKGHKGPHPREYHQEVLDRITKGMKRCKGPAQCRVALVGELAKIARDLMAEGTRLRHFVTRITEE
;
A
#
# COMPACT_ATOMS: atom_id res chain seq x y z
N MET A 1 11.19 15.16 21.53
CA MET A 1 11.18 14.32 20.31
C MET A 1 10.72 12.93 20.73
N GLY A 2 9.44 12.60 20.57
CA GLY A 2 8.91 11.31 21.00
C GLY A 2 9.29 10.19 20.03
N PRO A 3 9.38 8.93 20.48
CA PRO A 3 9.70 7.79 19.64
C PRO A 3 8.46 7.46 18.78
N GLY A 4 8.32 8.18 17.66
CA GLY A 4 7.34 7.81 16.65
C GLY A 4 7.80 6.52 16.01
N ASN A 5 7.17 5.40 16.38
CA ASN A 5 7.24 4.13 15.66
C ASN A 5 7.36 4.41 14.16
N GLY A 6 8.50 4.04 13.56
CA GLY A 6 9.08 4.54 12.31
C GLY A 6 8.27 4.34 11.01
N VAL A 7 6.98 4.62 11.04
CA VAL A 7 6.04 4.61 9.93
C VAL A 7 5.93 6.04 9.40
N GLN A 8 6.30 6.22 8.13
CA GLN A 8 6.20 7.48 7.41
C GLN A 8 4.74 7.92 7.21
N GLY A 9 4.49 9.24 7.12
CA GLY A 9 3.17 9.79 6.78
C GLY A 9 2.75 10.99 7.62
N ASP A 10 1.47 11.33 7.53
CA ASP A 10 0.86 12.48 8.19
C ASP A 10 0.92 12.31 9.73
N PRO A 11 1.44 13.28 10.51
CA PRO A 11 1.62 13.14 11.97
C PRO A 11 0.33 12.81 12.75
N GLU A 12 -0.81 13.30 12.26
CA GLU A 12 -2.14 13.09 12.86
C GLU A 12 -2.95 11.98 12.15
N GLY A 13 -2.32 11.24 11.23
CA GLY A 13 -2.96 10.17 10.48
C GLY A 13 -2.99 8.82 11.22
N SER A 14 -4.04 8.04 10.97
CA SER A 14 -4.05 6.63 11.32
C SER A 14 -3.09 5.84 10.43
N VAL A 15 -2.60 4.71 10.93
CA VAL A 15 -1.73 3.81 10.15
C VAL A 15 -2.60 2.94 9.25
N HIS A 16 -2.24 2.86 7.98
CA HIS A 16 -2.90 2.06 6.95
C HIS A 16 -1.88 1.20 6.22
N HIS A 17 -2.34 0.05 5.72
CA HIS A 17 -1.60 -0.75 4.76
C HIS A 17 -1.73 -0.15 3.36
N ILE A 18 -0.61 -0.07 2.63
CA ILE A 18 -0.61 0.27 1.21
C ILE A 18 -1.21 -0.90 0.41
N CYS A 19 -0.75 -2.12 0.69
CA CYS A 19 -1.29 -3.38 0.19
C CYS A 19 -2.13 -4.05 1.29
N THR A 20 -3.44 -4.17 1.08
CA THR A 20 -4.37 -4.65 2.14
C THR A 20 -4.14 -6.12 2.52
N ASN A 21 -4.20 -6.40 3.82
CA ASN A 21 -4.33 -7.76 4.39
C ASN A 21 -5.76 -8.12 4.82
N LYS A 22 -6.76 -7.30 4.48
CA LYS A 22 -8.16 -7.44 4.96
C LYS A 22 -9.17 -7.82 3.89
N ASN A 23 -8.71 -8.25 2.72
CA ASN A 23 -9.58 -8.62 1.60
C ASN A 23 -9.15 -9.96 1.00
N GLU A 24 -9.28 -11.01 1.81
CA GLU A 24 -8.89 -12.38 1.47
C GLU A 24 -9.92 -13.12 0.58
N ILE A 25 -11.21 -12.82 0.77
CA ILE A 25 -12.31 -13.62 0.19
C ILE A 25 -13.19 -12.81 -0.76
N SER A 26 -13.57 -11.58 -0.38
CA SER A 26 -14.62 -10.84 -1.08
C SER A 26 -14.14 -10.20 -2.39
N GLU A 27 -14.89 -10.42 -3.47
CA GLU A 27 -14.70 -9.79 -4.78
C GLU A 27 -15.47 -8.46 -4.93
N ALA A 28 -16.24 -8.04 -3.91
CA ALA A 28 -17.16 -6.90 -4.00
C ALA A 28 -16.48 -5.57 -4.36
N SER A 29 -15.20 -5.41 -4.03
CA SER A 29 -14.37 -4.25 -4.41
C SER A 29 -13.39 -4.56 -5.54
N GLY A 30 -13.68 -5.57 -6.37
CA GLY A 30 -12.81 -6.05 -7.45
C GLY A 30 -11.67 -6.97 -7.02
N GLY A 31 -11.68 -7.42 -5.76
CA GLY A 31 -10.70 -8.35 -5.17
C GLY A 31 -10.94 -9.82 -5.55
N PRO A 32 -10.48 -10.78 -4.73
CA PRO A 32 -9.78 -10.59 -3.46
C PRO A 32 -8.38 -9.99 -3.69
N TRP A 33 -8.05 -8.94 -2.95
CA TRP A 33 -6.80 -8.19 -3.11
C TRP A 33 -5.65 -8.74 -2.29
N THR A 34 -5.93 -9.24 -1.08
CA THR A 34 -4.90 -9.77 -0.17
C THR A 34 -4.09 -10.91 -0.82
N PRO A 35 -4.70 -11.94 -1.43
CA PRO A 35 -3.95 -13.03 -2.07
C PRO A 35 -3.16 -12.57 -3.31
N GLN A 36 -3.52 -11.44 -3.92
CA GLN A 36 -2.77 -10.86 -5.03
C GLN A 36 -1.49 -10.18 -4.54
N PHE A 37 -1.58 -9.42 -3.44
CA PHE A 37 -0.42 -8.77 -2.83
C PHE A 37 0.53 -9.78 -2.16
N GLU A 38 0.01 -10.79 -1.47
CA GLU A 38 0.81 -11.83 -0.80
C GLU A 38 1.81 -12.52 -1.75
N LYS A 39 1.46 -12.71 -3.03
CA LYS A 39 2.36 -13.30 -4.03
C LYS A 39 3.65 -12.49 -4.17
N PHE A 40 3.57 -11.17 -4.17
CA PHE A 40 4.72 -10.28 -4.28
C PHE A 40 5.54 -10.23 -2.99
N PHE A 41 4.86 -10.17 -1.85
CA PHE A 41 5.51 -10.16 -0.53
C PHE A 41 6.27 -11.48 -0.29
N LYS A 42 5.68 -12.62 -0.66
CA LYS A 42 6.35 -13.93 -0.62
C LYS A 42 7.59 -13.99 -1.51
N LEU A 43 7.55 -13.43 -2.73
CA LEU A 43 8.74 -13.34 -3.60
C LEU A 43 9.87 -12.52 -2.96
N ALA A 44 9.54 -11.54 -2.11
CA ALA A 44 10.49 -10.71 -1.36
C ALA A 44 10.88 -11.28 0.02
N ASN A 45 10.32 -12.44 0.42
CA ASN A 45 10.40 -12.98 1.77
C ASN A 45 9.92 -11.98 2.85
N MET A 46 8.88 -11.21 2.54
CA MET A 46 8.25 -10.21 3.39
C MET A 46 6.83 -10.63 3.77
N ASP A 47 6.29 -10.02 4.81
CA ASP A 47 4.90 -10.17 5.25
C ASP A 47 4.10 -8.89 4.98
N LEU A 48 2.78 -8.98 4.80
CA LEU A 48 1.95 -7.80 4.56
C LEU A 48 1.94 -6.82 5.75
N ASP A 49 2.24 -7.27 6.97
CA ASP A 49 2.38 -6.43 8.15
C ASP A 49 3.78 -5.79 8.29
N ASP A 50 4.69 -6.00 7.31
CA ASP A 50 6.00 -5.36 7.30
C ASP A 50 5.86 -3.82 7.34
N PRO A 51 6.64 -3.11 8.17
CA PRO A 51 6.57 -1.64 8.28
C PRO A 51 6.70 -0.90 6.95
N ALA A 52 7.39 -1.46 5.95
CA ALA A 52 7.49 -0.87 4.62
C ALA A 52 6.14 -0.78 3.88
N ASN A 53 5.17 -1.62 4.26
CA ASN A 53 3.80 -1.60 3.72
C ASN A 53 2.86 -0.68 4.52
N LEU A 54 3.35 -0.01 5.55
CA LEU A 54 2.54 0.87 6.40
C LEU A 54 2.77 2.34 6.07
N ILE A 55 1.70 3.13 6.17
CA ILE A 55 1.73 4.58 5.99
C ILE A 55 0.72 5.27 6.91
N ARG A 56 1.06 6.45 7.43
CA ARG A 56 0.10 7.33 8.12
C ARG A 56 -0.59 8.27 7.15
N ILE A 57 -1.92 8.24 7.13
CA ILE A 57 -2.72 9.09 6.24
C ILE A 57 -3.79 9.81 7.08
N LYS A 58 -3.82 11.14 7.01
CA LYS A 58 -4.86 11.94 7.65
C LYS A 58 -6.13 11.95 6.79
N GLY A 59 -7.29 11.81 7.42
CA GLY A 59 -8.59 11.89 6.73
C GLY A 59 -8.97 10.64 5.93
N HIS A 60 -8.24 9.53 6.09
CA HIS A 60 -8.60 8.24 5.50
C HIS A 60 -9.71 7.59 6.32
N LYS A 61 -10.85 7.25 5.68
CA LYS A 61 -11.89 6.42 6.31
C LYS A 61 -12.42 5.37 5.32
N GLY A 62 -12.60 4.14 5.79
CA GLY A 62 -13.23 3.06 5.02
C GLY A 62 -12.28 2.23 4.15
N PRO A 63 -12.81 1.17 3.49
CA PRO A 63 -12.05 0.32 2.59
C PRO A 63 -11.59 1.11 1.36
N HIS A 64 -10.45 0.71 0.78
CA HIS A 64 -9.99 1.35 -0.46
C HIS A 64 -10.86 0.91 -1.63
N PRO A 65 -11.10 1.81 -2.61
CA PRO A 65 -11.83 1.46 -3.82
C PRO A 65 -11.01 0.53 -4.73
N ARG A 66 -11.68 -0.13 -5.68
CA ARG A 66 -11.07 -1.01 -6.68
C ARG A 66 -9.89 -0.33 -7.40
N GLU A 67 -10.07 0.92 -7.78
CA GLU A 67 -9.12 1.71 -8.55
C GLU A 67 -7.82 1.95 -7.78
N TYR A 68 -7.91 2.11 -6.47
CA TYR A 68 -6.73 2.20 -5.62
C TYR A 68 -5.96 0.88 -5.62
N HIS A 69 -6.65 -0.23 -5.35
CA HIS A 69 -6.00 -1.53 -5.28
C HIS A 69 -5.38 -1.94 -6.62
N GLN A 70 -6.07 -1.68 -7.73
CA GLN A 70 -5.56 -1.96 -9.07
C GLN A 70 -4.31 -1.12 -9.39
N GLU A 71 -4.33 0.18 -9.09
CA GLU A 71 -3.16 1.05 -9.33
C GLU A 71 -1.94 0.59 -8.50
N VAL A 72 -2.14 0.22 -7.24
CA VAL A 72 -1.06 -0.34 -6.38
C VAL A 72 -0.54 -1.65 -6.96
N LEU A 73 -1.43 -2.57 -7.37
CA LEU A 73 -1.06 -3.86 -7.94
C LEU A 73 -0.27 -3.70 -9.25
N ASP A 74 -0.70 -2.81 -10.13
CA ASP A 74 -0.04 -2.55 -11.42
C ASP A 74 1.37 -2.00 -11.21
N ARG A 75 1.53 -1.07 -10.26
CA ARG A 75 2.84 -0.48 -9.89
C ARG A 75 3.79 -1.53 -9.33
N ILE A 76 3.35 -2.34 -8.38
CA ILE A 76 4.19 -3.40 -7.79
C ILE A 76 4.55 -4.44 -8.84
N THR A 77 3.59 -4.86 -9.67
CA THR A 77 3.82 -5.79 -10.78
C THR A 77 4.91 -5.25 -11.72
N LYS A 78 4.83 -3.98 -12.10
CA LYS A 78 5.83 -3.32 -12.95
C LYS A 78 7.18 -3.18 -12.26
N GLY A 79 7.19 -2.74 -11.00
CA GLY A 79 8.41 -2.51 -10.22
C GLY A 79 9.20 -3.79 -9.95
N MET A 80 8.50 -4.90 -9.75
CA MET A 80 9.10 -6.20 -9.45
C MET A 80 9.40 -7.06 -10.69
N LYS A 81 8.96 -6.64 -11.90
CA LYS A 81 9.06 -7.43 -13.14
C LYS A 81 10.46 -8.01 -13.44
N ARG A 82 11.53 -7.34 -13.01
CA ARG A 82 12.92 -7.74 -13.30
C ARG A 82 13.68 -8.31 -12.10
N CYS A 83 13.04 -8.42 -10.93
CA CYS A 83 13.71 -8.93 -9.76
C CYS A 83 13.99 -10.44 -9.89
N LYS A 84 15.15 -10.88 -9.38
CA LYS A 84 15.60 -12.27 -9.37
C LYS A 84 16.01 -12.62 -7.94
N GLY A 85 15.29 -13.58 -7.37
CA GLY A 85 15.52 -14.06 -6.01
C GLY A 85 15.07 -13.08 -4.91
N PRO A 86 14.97 -13.55 -3.65
CA PRO A 86 14.31 -12.80 -2.59
C PRO A 86 14.93 -11.45 -2.26
N ALA A 87 16.26 -11.36 -2.26
CA ALA A 87 16.96 -10.11 -1.92
C ALA A 87 16.68 -8.99 -2.93
N GLN A 88 16.75 -9.28 -4.23
CA GLN A 88 16.45 -8.28 -5.27
C GLN A 88 14.96 -7.93 -5.27
N CYS A 89 14.08 -8.91 -5.04
CA CYS A 89 12.64 -8.68 -4.98
C CYS A 89 12.25 -7.83 -3.76
N ARG A 90 12.90 -8.00 -2.61
CA ARG A 90 12.75 -7.12 -1.45
C ARG A 90 13.12 -5.68 -1.78
N VAL A 91 14.29 -5.46 -2.39
CA VAL A 91 14.73 -4.10 -2.78
C VAL A 91 13.74 -3.47 -3.76
N ALA A 92 13.24 -4.23 -4.74
CA ALA A 92 12.27 -3.75 -5.71
C ALA A 92 10.91 -3.40 -5.05
N LEU A 93 10.40 -4.30 -4.20
CA LEU A 93 9.12 -4.11 -3.50
C LEU A 93 9.16 -2.92 -2.55
N VAL A 94 10.16 -2.86 -1.66
CA VAL A 94 10.34 -1.73 -0.72
C VAL A 94 10.51 -0.41 -1.47
N GLY A 95 11.29 -0.42 -2.56
CA GLY A 95 11.47 0.76 -3.40
C GLY A 95 10.18 1.26 -4.06
N GLU A 96 9.28 0.36 -4.47
CA GLU A 96 7.98 0.73 -5.05
C GLU A 96 6.98 1.17 -3.97
N LEU A 97 6.92 0.47 -2.84
CA LEU A 97 6.11 0.89 -1.69
C LEU A 97 6.49 2.30 -1.21
N ALA A 98 7.78 2.63 -1.18
CA ALA A 98 8.26 3.98 -0.85
C ALA A 98 7.81 5.05 -1.86
N LYS A 99 7.72 4.73 -3.16
CA LYS A 99 7.18 5.67 -4.17
C LYS A 99 5.68 5.87 -3.99
N ILE A 100 4.95 4.77 -3.80
CA ILE A 100 3.50 4.81 -3.55
C ILE A 100 3.20 5.62 -2.28
N ALA A 101 3.99 5.43 -1.22
CA ALA A 101 3.88 6.20 0.01
C ALA A 101 4.09 7.71 -0.22
N ARG A 102 5.10 8.10 -1.02
CA ARG A 102 5.30 9.51 -1.40
C ARG A 102 4.10 10.09 -2.14
N ASP A 103 3.54 9.35 -3.09
CA ASP A 103 2.34 9.79 -3.80
C ASP A 103 1.15 9.95 -2.85
N LEU A 104 0.96 9.02 -1.91
CA LEU A 104 -0.10 9.08 -0.90
C LEU A 104 0.04 10.26 0.06
N MET A 105 1.25 10.73 0.35
CA MET A 105 1.50 11.92 1.16
C MET A 105 1.35 13.23 0.36
N ALA A 106 1.61 13.20 -0.95
CA ALA A 106 1.56 14.38 -1.78
C ALA A 106 0.11 14.79 -2.11
N GLU A 107 -0.24 16.05 -1.82
CA GLU A 107 -1.52 16.62 -2.20
C GLU A 107 -1.71 16.65 -3.72
N GLY A 108 -2.95 16.44 -4.16
CA GLY A 108 -3.30 16.45 -5.58
C GLY A 108 -2.93 15.20 -6.37
N THR A 109 -2.26 14.21 -5.77
CA THR A 109 -2.02 12.95 -6.48
C THR A 109 -3.29 12.12 -6.60
N ARG A 110 -3.39 11.38 -7.70
CA ARG A 110 -4.51 10.47 -7.95
C ARG A 110 -4.67 9.43 -6.85
N LEU A 111 -3.56 8.88 -6.33
CA LEU A 111 -3.59 7.93 -5.22
C LEU A 111 -4.12 8.55 -3.93
N ARG A 112 -3.65 9.76 -3.55
CA ARG A 112 -4.16 10.46 -2.36
C ARG A 112 -5.66 10.74 -2.49
N HIS A 113 -6.13 11.11 -3.67
CA HIS A 113 -7.56 11.32 -3.90
C HIS A 113 -8.42 10.07 -3.71
N PHE A 114 -7.92 8.86 -3.97
CA PHE A 114 -8.69 7.64 -3.71
C PHE A 114 -8.84 7.33 -2.23
N VAL A 115 -7.93 7.81 -1.37
CA VAL A 115 -7.89 7.49 0.06
C VAL A 115 -8.49 8.59 0.94
N THR A 116 -8.44 9.86 0.52
CA THR A 116 -8.94 11.00 1.30
C THR A 116 -10.28 11.54 0.81
N ARG A 117 -10.91 10.91 -0.20
CA ARG A 117 -12.28 11.31 -0.57
C ARG A 117 -13.19 11.00 0.62
N ILE A 118 -13.69 12.07 1.23
CA ILE A 118 -14.87 12.01 2.10
C ILE A 118 -15.94 11.34 1.24
N THR A 119 -16.36 10.14 1.62
CA THR A 119 -17.67 9.66 1.20
C THR A 119 -18.66 10.63 1.81
N GLU A 120 -19.00 11.69 1.08
CA GLU A 120 -20.23 12.43 1.32
C GLU A 120 -21.34 11.39 1.12
N GLU A 121 -22.05 11.08 2.22
CA GLU A 121 -23.28 10.28 2.21
C GLU A 121 -24.40 11.04 1.48
#